data_AF-A0A6H9L9R4-F1
#
_entry.id   AF-A0A6H9L9R4-F1
#
_cell.length_a   1.000
_cell.length_b   1.000
_cell.length_c   1.000
_cell.angle_alpha   90.00
_cell.angle_beta   90.00
_cell.angle_gamma   90.00
#
_symmetry.space_group_name_H-M   'P 1'
#
loop_
_entity.id
_entity.type
_entity.pdbx_description
1 polymer ?
#
loop_
_entity_poly.entity_id
_entity_poly.type
_entity_poly.pdbx_seq_one_letter_code
_entity_poly.pdbx_strand_id
1 'polypeptide(L)'
;MDLIGVISLIIAISAATFSYFSFNENKRIKRFTQNFSRLINVEEMLSKNPSFLEFHGVSKKLLDENNVTAEEVAYILLSVRAGQEDSRIKNKRKYRLSPYRKKLFSNEKTQLIWKNILKERLIFRSSFVKAVDEYIANK
;
A
#
# COMPACT_ATOMS: atom_id res chain seq x y z
N MET A 1 53.22 -13.66 -6.99
CA MET A 1 51.88 -13.11 -7.33
C MET A 1 52.03 -11.61 -7.25
N ASP A 2 51.92 -10.89 -8.36
CA ASP A 2 52.24 -9.46 -8.39
C ASP A 2 51.18 -8.67 -7.63
N LEU A 3 51.58 -7.57 -6.99
CA LEU A 3 50.71 -6.69 -6.21
C LEU A 3 49.46 -6.26 -6.99
N ILE A 4 49.63 -6.01 -8.29
CA ILE A 4 48.56 -5.69 -9.24
C ILE A 4 47.54 -6.83 -9.34
N GLY A 5 48.00 -8.09 -9.35
CA GLY A 5 47.14 -9.27 -9.39
C GLY A 5 46.31 -9.43 -8.11
N VAL A 6 46.92 -9.17 -6.95
CA VAL A 6 46.22 -9.20 -5.65
C VAL A 6 45.15 -8.10 -5.56
N ILE A 7 45.48 -6.87 -5.97
CA ILE A 7 44.53 -5.74 -5.99
C ILE A 7 43.38 -6.03 -6.95
N SER A 8 43.68 -6.55 -8.16
CA SER A 8 42.66 -6.90 -9.16
C SER A 8 41.71 -7.98 -8.64
N LEU A 9 42.23 -8.98 -7.92
CA LEU A 9 41.42 -10.02 -7.30
C LEU A 9 40.47 -9.45 -6.23
N ILE A 10 40.95 -8.53 -5.38
CA ILE A 10 40.13 -7.87 -4.35
C ILE A 10 39.03 -7.02 -5.00
N ILE A 11 39.34 -6.27 -6.05
CA ILE A 11 38.36 -5.48 -6.80
C ILE A 11 37.31 -6.40 -7.43
N ALA A 12 37.73 -7.50 -8.06
CA ALA A 12 36.82 -8.46 -8.68
C ALA A 12 35.87 -9.11 -7.67
N ILE A 13 36.37 -9.54 -6.51
CA ILE A 13 35.55 -10.11 -5.44
C ILE A 13 34.56 -9.07 -4.88
N SER A 14 35.03 -7.83 -4.66
CA SER A 14 34.17 -6.75 -4.18
C SER A 14 33.07 -6.42 -5.18
N ALA A 15 33.43 -6.30 -6.48
CA ALA A 15 32.48 -6.05 -7.55
C ALA A 15 31.44 -7.18 -7.67
N ALA A 16 31.89 -8.44 -7.65
CA ALA A 16 30.99 -9.60 -7.68
C ALA A 16 30.02 -9.61 -6.48
N THR A 17 30.51 -9.25 -5.30
CA THR A 17 29.69 -9.15 -4.07
C THR A 17 28.64 -8.05 -4.22
N PHE A 18 29.03 -6.84 -4.64
CA PHE A 18 28.09 -5.74 -4.90
C PHE A 18 27.08 -6.11 -5.98
N SER A 19 27.52 -6.69 -7.10
CA SER A 19 26.63 -7.13 -8.18
C SER A 19 25.62 -8.17 -7.70
N TYR A 20 26.01 -9.11 -6.84
CA TYR A 20 25.09 -10.10 -6.27
C TYR A 20 24.01 -9.44 -5.39
N PHE A 21 24.39 -8.51 -4.51
CA PHE A 21 23.43 -7.76 -3.70
C PHE A 21 22.49 -6.90 -4.57
N SER A 22 23.03 -6.16 -5.54
CA SER A 22 22.24 -5.37 -6.47
C SER A 22 21.30 -6.22 -7.32
N PHE A 23 21.72 -7.41 -7.76
CA PHE A 23 20.89 -8.33 -8.54
C PHE A 23 19.69 -8.83 -7.72
N ASN A 24 19.92 -9.22 -6.45
CA ASN A 24 18.85 -9.66 -5.57
C ASN A 24 17.85 -8.55 -5.26
N GLU A 25 18.34 -7.32 -5.04
CA GLU A 25 17.50 -6.15 -4.83
C GLU A 25 16.69 -5.80 -6.09
N ASN A 26 17.32 -5.83 -7.27
CA ASN A 26 16.64 -5.61 -8.55
C ASN A 26 15.57 -6.66 -8.83
N LYS A 27 15.79 -7.93 -8.48
CA LYS A 27 14.78 -8.99 -8.60
C LYS A 27 13.59 -8.73 -7.68
N ARG A 28 13.83 -8.25 -6.45
CA ARG A 28 12.79 -7.84 -5.50
C ARG A 28 11.98 -6.66 -6.05
N ILE A 29 12.66 -5.60 -6.49
CA ILE A 29 12.05 -4.41 -7.06
C ILE A 29 11.21 -4.78 -8.28
N LYS A 30 11.75 -5.58 -9.21
CA LYS A 30 11.03 -6.01 -10.42
C LYS A 30 9.73 -6.75 -10.10
N ARG A 31 9.75 -7.68 -9.13
CA ARG A 31 8.53 -8.37 -8.67
C ARG A 31 7.52 -7.39 -8.05
N PHE A 32 8.00 -6.46 -7.24
CA PHE A 32 7.16 -5.43 -6.65
C PHE A 32 6.51 -4.56 -7.74
N THR A 33 7.29 -4.03 -8.68
CA THR A 33 6.81 -3.20 -9.79
C THR A 33 5.77 -3.94 -10.64
N GLN A 34 6.00 -5.22 -10.98
CA GLN A 34 5.04 -6.01 -11.75
C GLN A 34 3.70 -6.17 -11.03
N ASN A 35 3.72 -6.45 -9.74
CA ASN A 35 2.49 -6.57 -8.95
C ASN A 35 1.81 -5.22 -8.74
N PHE A 36 2.59 -4.16 -8.54
CA PHE A 36 2.09 -2.81 -8.37
C PHE A 36 1.44 -2.27 -9.65
N SER A 37 2.00 -2.52 -10.83
CA SER A 37 1.37 -2.15 -12.11
C SER A 37 0.03 -2.87 -12.31
N ARG A 38 -0.07 -4.15 -11.94
CA ARG A 38 -1.36 -4.87 -11.98
C ARG A 38 -2.37 -4.26 -11.02
N LEU A 39 -1.93 -3.88 -9.82
CA LEU A 39 -2.77 -3.22 -8.82
C LEU A 39 -3.32 -1.89 -9.35
N ILE A 40 -2.46 -1.06 -9.95
CA ILE A 40 -2.86 0.21 -10.58
C ILE A 40 -3.94 -0.02 -11.64
N ASN A 41 -3.77 -1.03 -12.51
CA ASN A 41 -4.75 -1.31 -13.56
C ASN A 41 -6.12 -1.70 -12.97
N VAL A 42 -6.14 -2.55 -11.94
CA VAL A 42 -7.38 -2.93 -11.24
C VAL A 42 -8.01 -1.72 -10.55
N GLU A 43 -7.20 -0.85 -9.95
CA GLU A 43 -7.65 0.37 -9.31
C GLU A 43 -8.22 1.39 -10.30
N GLU A 44 -7.63 1.50 -11.49
CA GLU A 44 -8.15 2.32 -12.58
C GLU A 44 -9.51 1.78 -13.08
N MET A 45 -9.64 0.46 -13.22
CA MET A 45 -10.91 -0.19 -13.55
C MET A 45 -11.97 0.08 -12.48
N LEU A 46 -11.60 0.04 -11.20
CA LEU A 46 -12.49 0.33 -10.07
C LEU A 46 -12.91 1.81 -10.05
N SER A 47 -12.00 2.72 -10.37
CA SER A 47 -12.29 4.15 -10.49
C SER A 47 -13.33 4.43 -11.58
N LYS A 48 -13.22 3.72 -12.72
CA LYS A 48 -14.15 3.82 -13.85
C LYS A 48 -15.48 3.10 -13.59
N ASN A 49 -15.46 2.00 -12.85
CA ASN A 49 -16.64 1.17 -12.56
C ASN A 49 -16.69 0.82 -11.07
N PRO A 50 -17.19 1.71 -10.21
CA PRO A 50 -17.28 1.46 -8.77
C PRO A 50 -18.15 0.25 -8.39
N SER A 51 -19.04 -0.21 -9.27
CA SER A 51 -19.81 -1.43 -9.09
C SER A 51 -18.94 -2.69 -8.93
N PHE A 52 -17.68 -2.67 -9.38
CA PHE A 52 -16.74 -3.78 -9.16
C PHE A 52 -16.40 -4.01 -7.68
N LEU A 53 -16.77 -3.09 -6.78
CA LEU A 53 -16.74 -3.32 -5.34
C LEU A 53 -17.59 -4.56 -4.92
N GLU A 54 -18.59 -4.96 -5.71
CA GLU A 54 -19.37 -6.18 -5.47
C GLU A 54 -18.52 -7.45 -5.53
N PHE A 55 -17.49 -7.50 -6.39
CA PHE A 55 -16.53 -8.63 -6.43
C PHE A 55 -15.71 -8.75 -5.13
N HIS A 56 -15.71 -7.69 -4.32
CA HIS A 56 -15.09 -7.67 -3.00
C HIS A 56 -16.13 -7.75 -1.87
N GLY A 57 -17.35 -8.18 -2.18
CA GLY A 57 -18.43 -8.39 -1.22
C GLY A 57 -19.10 -7.10 -0.74
N VAL A 58 -18.82 -5.93 -1.34
CA VAL A 58 -19.51 -4.67 -1.01
C VAL A 58 -20.77 -4.58 -1.86
N SER A 59 -21.85 -5.14 -1.34
CA SER A 59 -23.16 -5.15 -2.02
C SER A 59 -23.85 -3.78 -1.94
N LYS A 60 -24.78 -3.52 -2.86
CA LYS A 60 -25.67 -2.35 -2.80
C LYS A 60 -26.38 -2.23 -1.44
N LYS A 61 -26.86 -3.35 -0.88
CA LYS A 61 -27.49 -3.38 0.45
C LYS A 61 -26.55 -2.83 1.55
N LEU A 62 -25.27 -3.22 1.53
CA LEU A 62 -24.30 -2.73 2.50
C LEU A 62 -24.03 -1.23 2.32
N LEU A 63 -23.98 -0.74 1.08
CA LEU A 63 -23.83 0.68 0.78
C LEU A 63 -25.02 1.48 1.32
N ASP A 64 -26.24 0.99 1.08
CA ASP A 64 -27.49 1.60 1.54
C ASP A 64 -27.58 1.61 3.08
N GLU A 65 -27.26 0.50 3.76
CA GLU A 65 -27.22 0.40 5.23
C GLU A 65 -26.25 1.39 5.88
N ASN A 66 -25.22 1.80 5.15
CA ASN A 66 -24.19 2.72 5.62
C ASN A 66 -24.38 4.15 5.11
N ASN A 67 -25.40 4.40 4.28
CA ASN A 67 -25.68 5.68 3.63
C ASN A 67 -24.45 6.23 2.85
N VAL A 68 -23.82 5.38 2.05
CA VAL A 68 -22.65 5.70 1.23
C VAL A 68 -22.83 5.23 -0.20
N THR A 69 -22.16 5.88 -1.15
CA THR A 69 -22.17 5.43 -2.55
C THR A 69 -20.95 4.57 -2.88
N ALA A 70 -21.03 3.84 -4.00
CA ALA A 70 -19.90 3.03 -4.48
C ALA A 70 -18.69 3.91 -4.85
N GLU A 71 -18.93 5.10 -5.42
CA GLU A 71 -17.91 6.09 -5.75
C GLU A 71 -17.16 6.58 -4.52
N GLU A 72 -17.88 6.85 -3.42
CA GLU A 72 -17.28 7.29 -2.16
C GLU A 72 -16.40 6.20 -1.56
N VAL A 73 -16.88 4.95 -1.56
CA VAL A 73 -16.11 3.81 -1.09
C VAL A 73 -14.87 3.59 -1.96
N ALA A 74 -15.02 3.66 -3.28
CA ALA A 74 -13.90 3.53 -4.22
C ALA A 74 -12.85 4.63 -4.01
N TYR A 75 -13.28 5.88 -3.89
CA TYR A 75 -12.38 7.02 -3.62
C TYR A 75 -11.56 6.81 -2.33
N ILE A 76 -12.23 6.45 -1.22
CA ILE A 76 -11.54 6.23 0.05
C ILE A 76 -10.62 5.02 -0.03
N LEU A 77 -11.05 3.92 -0.67
CA LEU A 77 -10.23 2.72 -0.86
C LEU A 77 -8.92 3.06 -1.59
N LEU A 78 -9.00 3.78 -2.70
CA LEU A 78 -7.82 4.17 -3.49
C LEU A 78 -6.85 5.03 -2.67
N SER A 79 -7.37 6.03 -1.94
CA SER A 79 -6.57 6.88 -1.06
C SER A 79 -5.88 6.09 0.06
N VAL A 80 -6.60 5.12 0.64
CA VAL A 80 -6.10 4.23 1.68
C VAL A 80 -5.03 3.28 1.17
N ARG A 81 -5.22 2.65 0.00
CA ARG A 81 -4.23 1.76 -0.61
C ARG A 81 -2.94 2.49 -0.93
N ALA A 82 -3.01 3.70 -1.47
CA ALA A 82 -1.84 4.55 -1.66
C ALA A 82 -1.08 4.82 -0.35
N GLY A 83 -1.81 4.98 0.77
CA GLY A 83 -1.20 5.08 2.10
C GLY A 83 -0.56 3.80 2.60
N GLN A 84 -1.18 2.65 2.35
CA GLN A 84 -0.65 1.34 2.71
C GLN A 84 0.64 1.03 1.95
N GLU A 85 0.69 1.33 0.65
CA GLU A 85 1.88 1.13 -0.17
C GLU A 85 3.02 2.07 0.23
N ASP A 86 2.73 3.34 0.54
CA ASP A 86 3.72 4.27 1.12
C ASP A 86 4.31 3.73 2.43
N SER A 87 3.48 3.11 3.28
CA SER A 87 3.95 2.48 4.51
C SER A 87 4.84 1.25 4.25
N ARG A 88 4.52 0.45 3.22
CA ARG A 88 5.30 -0.75 2.84
C ARG A 88 6.68 -0.37 2.32
N ILE A 89 6.75 0.60 1.41
CA ILE A 89 8.01 1.07 0.80
C ILE A 89 8.95 1.64 1.86
N LYS A 90 8.41 2.44 2.80
CA LYS A 90 9.22 3.04 3.87
C LYS A 90 9.70 2.02 4.92
N ASN A 91 9.18 0.79 4.91
CA ASN A 91 9.49 -0.29 5.85
C ASN A 91 9.54 0.15 7.33
N LYS A 92 8.68 1.10 7.72
CA LYS A 92 8.68 1.66 9.07
C LYS A 92 7.85 0.76 9.99
N ARG A 93 8.48 0.24 11.05
CA ARG A 93 7.79 -0.47 12.14
C ARG A 93 6.63 0.35 12.74
N LYS A 94 6.77 1.68 12.76
CA LYS A 94 5.73 2.63 13.20
C LYS A 94 5.47 3.66 12.10
N TYR A 95 4.36 3.50 11.38
CA TYR A 95 3.92 4.47 10.39
C TYR A 95 3.23 5.67 11.07
N ARG A 96 3.37 6.85 10.50
CA ARG A 96 2.66 8.07 10.95
C ARG A 96 1.80 8.58 9.80
N LEU A 97 0.52 8.84 10.07
CA LEU A 97 -0.38 9.43 9.07
C LEU A 97 0.09 10.81 8.66
N SER A 98 0.04 11.09 7.36
CA SER A 98 0.26 12.44 6.83
C SER A 98 -0.88 13.39 7.26
N PRO A 99 -0.65 14.72 7.24
CA PRO A 99 -1.70 15.70 7.53
C PRO A 99 -2.95 15.52 6.66
N TYR A 100 -2.77 15.23 5.36
CA TYR A 100 -3.86 14.91 4.45
C TYR A 100 -4.71 13.71 4.95
N ARG A 101 -4.06 12.62 5.36
CA ARG A 101 -4.75 11.41 5.85
C ARG A 101 -5.47 11.67 7.16
N LYS A 102 -4.86 12.43 8.07
CA LYS A 102 -5.53 12.88 9.31
C LYS A 102 -6.79 13.70 9.00
N LYS A 103 -6.72 14.61 8.02
CA LYS A 103 -7.90 15.38 7.58
C LYS A 103 -8.97 14.49 6.94
N LEU A 104 -8.57 13.51 6.13
CA LEU A 104 -9.50 12.56 5.52
C LEU A 104 -10.24 11.74 6.57
N PHE A 105 -9.52 11.16 7.53
CA PHE A 105 -10.08 10.38 8.65
C PHE A 105 -10.67 11.24 9.76
N SER A 106 -10.60 12.56 9.64
CA SER A 106 -11.35 13.46 10.52
C SER A 106 -12.82 13.56 10.17
N ASN A 107 -13.19 13.19 8.94
CA ASN A 107 -14.57 13.16 8.47
C ASN A 107 -15.27 11.88 8.96
N GLU A 108 -16.44 12.02 9.57
CA GLU A 108 -17.23 10.91 10.12
C GLU A 108 -17.61 9.86 9.06
N LYS A 109 -17.98 10.29 7.86
CA LYS A 109 -18.32 9.40 6.74
C LYS A 109 -17.12 8.55 6.32
N THR A 110 -15.92 9.13 6.27
CA THR A 110 -14.68 8.36 6.04
C THR A 110 -14.47 7.32 7.13
N GLN A 111 -14.67 7.68 8.41
CA GLN A 111 -14.50 6.74 9.52
C GLN A 111 -15.51 5.59 9.46
N LEU A 112 -16.75 5.88 9.06
CA LEU A 112 -17.80 4.89 8.87
C LEU A 112 -17.45 3.93 7.72
N ILE A 113 -17.07 4.46 6.56
CA ILE A 113 -16.56 3.67 5.43
C ILE A 113 -15.38 2.79 5.85
N TRP A 114 -14.44 3.36 6.61
CA TRP A 114 -13.28 2.63 7.12
C TRP A 114 -13.69 1.45 8.01
N LYS A 115 -14.49 1.71 9.04
CA LYS A 115 -14.86 0.69 10.05
C LYS A 115 -15.76 -0.40 9.48
N ASN A 116 -16.74 -0.03 8.65
CA ASN A 116 -17.83 -0.93 8.28
C ASN A 116 -17.61 -1.61 6.92
N ILE A 117 -16.82 -1.01 6.03
CA ILE A 117 -16.69 -1.46 4.64
C ILE A 117 -15.25 -1.86 4.30
N LEU A 118 -14.26 -1.01 4.62
CA LEU A 118 -12.89 -1.23 4.14
C LEU A 118 -12.06 -2.14 5.03
N LYS A 119 -12.04 -1.87 6.33
CA LYS A 119 -11.20 -2.58 7.30
C LYS A 119 -11.60 -4.05 7.38
N GLU A 120 -10.62 -4.95 7.45
CA GLU A 120 -10.77 -6.42 7.47
C GLU A 120 -11.42 -7.05 6.21
N ARG A 121 -11.93 -6.26 5.25
CA ARG A 121 -12.51 -6.77 3.99
C ARG A 121 -11.63 -6.47 2.78
N LEU A 122 -11.28 -5.20 2.61
CA LEU A 122 -10.54 -4.70 1.46
C LEU A 122 -9.09 -4.33 1.82
N ILE A 123 -8.86 -4.03 3.09
CA ILE A 123 -7.57 -3.60 3.62
C ILE A 123 -7.23 -4.45 4.84
N PHE A 124 -6.10 -5.15 4.76
CA PHE A 124 -5.65 -6.09 5.79
C PHE A 124 -4.49 -5.53 6.63
N ARG A 125 -4.36 -6.09 7.83
CA ARG A 125 -3.42 -5.76 8.90
C ARG A 125 -2.07 -5.26 8.37
N SER A 126 -1.74 -4.02 8.71
CA SER A 126 -0.43 -3.41 8.45
C SER A 126 -0.14 -2.30 9.46
N SER A 127 1.09 -1.78 9.48
CA SER A 127 1.45 -0.59 10.26
C SER A 127 0.60 0.62 9.89
N PHE A 128 0.13 0.71 8.65
CA PHE A 128 -0.82 1.73 8.21
C PHE A 128 -2.18 1.57 8.90
N VAL A 129 -2.76 0.37 8.87
CA VAL A 129 -4.06 0.07 9.53
C VAL A 129 -4.01 0.45 11.00
N LYS A 130 -2.94 0.06 11.70
CA LYS A 130 -2.73 0.43 13.11
C LYS A 130 -2.70 1.94 13.32
N ALA A 131 -2.00 2.68 12.46
CA ALA A 131 -1.93 4.13 12.56
C ALA A 131 -3.28 4.82 12.30
N VAL A 132 -4.12 4.27 11.41
CA VAL A 132 -5.49 4.75 11.19
C VAL A 132 -6.36 4.47 12.40
N ASP A 133 -6.34 3.24 12.92
CA ASP A 133 -7.13 2.86 14.10
C ASP A 133 -6.74 3.68 15.33
N GLU A 134 -5.44 3.84 15.60
CA GLU A 134 -4.94 4.69 16.68
C GLU A 134 -5.40 6.15 16.51
N TYR A 135 -5.42 6.68 15.27
CA TYR A 135 -5.86 8.06 15.04
C TYR A 135 -7.36 8.22 15.28
N ILE A 136 -8.18 7.27 14.84
CA ILE A 136 -9.64 7.32 15.03
C ILE A 136 -10.04 7.11 16.49
N ALA A 137 -9.30 6.29 17.25
CA ALA A 137 -9.61 6.02 18.66
C ALA A 137 -9.26 7.17 19.62
N ASN A 138 -8.30 8.02 19.24
CA ASN A 138 -7.82 9.14 20.07
C ASN A 138 -8.47 10.49 19.70
N LYS A 139 -9.59 10.47 18.96
CA LYS A 139 -10.32 11.65 18.52
C LYS A 139 -11.74 11.58 19.04
#